data_AF-A0A8S2XH64-F1
#
_entry.id   AF-A0A8S2XH64-F1
#
_cell.length_a   1.000
_cell.length_b   1.000
_cell.length_c   1.000
_cell.angle_alpha   90.00
_cell.angle_beta   90.00
_cell.angle_gamma   90.00
#
_symmetry.space_group_name_H-M   'P 1'
#
loop_
_entity.id
_entity.type
_entity.pdbx_description
1 polymer ?
#
loop_
_entity_poly.entity_id
_entity_poly.type
_entity_poly.pdbx_seq_one_letter_code
_entity_poly.pdbx_strand_id
1 'polypeptide(L)'
;EAIYDKLDSETKRRIQFLLASQTRKHPLVGICDTNSIPLAYDSNEKGLFYYISMVNHSCESNTFWIWFDYNNRQEMTLIADRR
;
A
#
# COMPACT_ATOMS: atom_id res chain seq x y z
N GLU A 1 17.94 -21.19 -0.49
CA GLU A 1 18.65 -20.25 0.40
C GLU A 1 18.10 -18.86 0.21
N ALA A 2 17.91 -18.11 1.29
CA ALA A 2 17.42 -16.73 1.20
C ALA A 2 18.52 -15.84 0.59
N ILE A 3 18.12 -14.83 -0.19
CA ILE A 3 19.07 -13.89 -0.82
C ILE A 3 20.00 -13.24 0.22
N TYR A 4 19.50 -13.03 1.44
CA TYR A 4 20.25 -12.49 2.56
C TYR A 4 21.47 -13.34 2.94
N ASP A 5 21.35 -14.67 2.87
CA ASP A 5 22.42 -15.58 3.31
C ASP A 5 23.65 -15.49 2.41
N LYS A 6 23.43 -15.15 1.13
CA LYS A 6 24.46 -15.03 0.09
C LYS A 6 25.22 -13.68 0.11
N LEU A 7 24.80 -12.73 0.94
CA LEU A 7 25.45 -11.42 1.05
C LEU A 7 26.75 -11.51 1.87
N ASP A 8 27.73 -10.68 1.52
CA ASP A 8 28.96 -10.53 2.29
C ASP A 8 28.69 -9.88 3.65
N SER A 9 29.64 -10.04 4.57
CA SER A 9 29.53 -9.57 5.96
C SER A 9 29.39 -8.05 6.08
N GLU A 10 30.00 -7.28 5.17
CA GLU A 10 29.94 -5.82 5.18
C GLU A 10 28.56 -5.34 4.74
N THR A 11 28.02 -5.91 3.66
CA THR A 11 26.67 -5.63 3.18
C THR A 11 25.61 -5.97 4.24
N LYS A 12 25.73 -7.13 4.90
CA LYS A 12 24.85 -7.52 6.01
C LYS A 12 24.89 -6.50 7.15
N ARG A 13 26.09 -6.05 7.54
CA ARG A 13 26.27 -5.04 8.60
C ARG A 13 25.69 -3.68 8.23
N ARG A 14 25.82 -3.24 6.97
CA ARG A 14 25.23 -2.00 6.46
C ARG A 14 23.71 -2.05 6.49
N ILE A 15 23.10 -3.16 6.09
CA ILE A 15 21.64 -3.37 6.16
C ILE A 15 21.17 -3.34 7.62
N GLN A 16 21.84 -4.05 8.53
CA GLN A 16 21.50 -4.03 9.95
C GLN A 16 21.61 -2.62 10.56
N PHE A 17 22.66 -1.87 10.21
CA PHE A 17 22.82 -0.49 10.66
C PHE A 17 21.69 0.41 10.14
N LEU A 18 21.34 0.30 8.86
CA LEU A 18 20.21 1.03 8.26
C LEU A 18 18.90 0.70 9.00
N LEU A 19 18.60 -0.58 9.22
CA LEU A 19 17.40 -1.02 9.92
C LEU A 19 17.38 -0.57 11.39
N ALA A 20 18.52 -0.54 12.07
CA ALA A 20 18.65 -0.09 13.45
C ALA A 20 18.57 1.43 13.59
N SER A 21 19.02 2.17 12.58
CA SER A 21 19.00 3.64 12.54
C SER A 21 17.61 4.22 12.23
N GLN A 22 16.69 3.39 11.72
CA GLN A 22 15.33 3.81 11.46
C GLN A 22 14.54 3.91 12.76
N THR A 23 13.99 5.09 13.04
CA THR A 23 12.93 5.23 14.03
C THR A 23 11.82 4.26 13.67
N ARG A 24 11.57 3.28 14.54
CA ARG A 24 10.51 2.30 14.33
C ARG A 24 9.18 3.03 14.36
N LYS A 25 8.65 3.36 13.19
CA LYS A 25 7.27 3.81 13.04
C LYS A 25 6.35 2.67 13.51
N HIS A 26 5.24 3.03 14.14
CA HIS A 26 4.21 2.06 14.48
C HIS A 26 3.77 1.33 13.19
N PRO A 27 3.62 -0.01 13.18
CA PRO A 27 3.28 -0.75 11.96
C PRO A 27 2.04 -0.21 11.24
N LEU A 28 1.05 0.27 12.00
CA LEU A 28 -0.15 0.92 11.44
C LEU A 28 0.17 2.15 10.59
N VAL A 29 1.21 2.92 10.92
CA VAL A 29 1.63 4.07 10.10
C VAL A 29 2.13 3.59 8.75
N GLY A 30 2.95 2.54 8.71
CA GLY A 30 3.41 1.95 7.45
C GLY A 30 2.26 1.38 6.61
N ILE A 31 1.28 0.75 7.26
CA ILE A 31 0.07 0.23 6.60
C ILE A 31 -0.73 1.39 5.99
N CYS A 32 -1.00 2.44 6.76
CA CYS A 32 -1.71 3.63 6.27
C CYS A 32 -0.94 4.34 5.15
N ASP A 33 0.37 4.51 5.28
CA ASP A 33 1.21 5.20 4.28
C ASP A 33 1.16 4.48 2.92
N THR A 34 0.99 3.15 2.90
CA THR A 34 1.08 2.33 1.68
C THR A 34 -0.26 1.87 1.11
N ASN A 35 -1.32 1.80 1.94
CA ASN A 35 -2.62 1.25 1.53
C ASN A 35 -3.77 2.27 1.59
N SER A 36 -3.55 3.48 2.14
CA SER A 36 -4.62 4.46 2.23
C SER A 36 -4.93 5.13 0.89
N ILE A 37 -6.22 5.27 0.59
CA ILE A 37 -6.73 5.83 -0.66
C ILE A 37 -7.46 7.15 -0.36
N PRO A 38 -7.26 8.21 -1.17
CA PRO A 38 -7.94 9.50 -0.98
C PRO A 38 -9.46 9.38 -1.06
N LEU A 39 -10.17 9.92 -0.06
CA LEU A 39 -11.64 9.85 0.02
C LEU A 39 -12.37 10.71 -1.03
N ALA A 40 -11.64 11.57 -1.74
CA ALA A 40 -12.08 12.32 -2.91
C ALA A 40 -10.85 12.73 -3.74
N TYR A 41 -11.07 13.21 -4.96
CA TYR A 41 -10.01 13.58 -5.92
C TYR A 41 -8.94 14.52 -5.31
N ASP A 42 -9.34 15.46 -4.45
CA ASP A 42 -8.46 16.42 -3.78
C ASP A 42 -8.55 16.38 -2.24
N SER A 43 -8.94 15.23 -1.67
CA SER A 43 -9.06 15.13 -0.21
C SER A 43 -7.71 14.98 0.48
N ASN A 44 -7.49 15.76 1.55
CA ASN A 44 -6.41 15.51 2.51
C ASN A 44 -6.69 14.29 3.40
N GLU A 45 -7.94 13.80 3.41
CA GLU A 45 -8.34 12.62 4.16
C GLU A 45 -8.21 11.36 3.30
N LYS A 46 -7.65 10.31 3.90
CA LYS A 46 -7.49 9.00 3.27
C LYS A 46 -8.12 7.92 4.13
N GLY A 47 -8.71 6.93 3.49
CA GLY A 47 -9.31 5.76 4.14
C GLY A 47 -8.51 4.49 3.86
N LEU A 48 -8.64 3.50 4.74
CA LEU A 48 -8.14 2.15 4.52
C LEU A 48 -9.31 1.25 4.13
N PHE A 49 -9.20 0.56 2.99
CA PHE A 49 -10.24 -0.31 2.44
C PHE A 49 -9.65 -1.70 2.22
N TYR A 50 -10.14 -2.69 2.95
CA TYR A 50 -9.54 -4.01 3.03
C TYR A 50 -9.51 -4.68 1.64
N TYR A 51 -10.64 -4.69 0.93
CA TYR A 51 -10.70 -5.38 -0.37
C TYR A 51 -9.91 -4.65 -1.47
N ILE A 52 -9.91 -3.31 -1.47
CA ILE A 52 -9.16 -2.55 -2.47
C ILE A 52 -7.65 -2.69 -2.24
N SER A 53 -7.19 -2.77 -0.99
CA SER A 53 -5.78 -2.92 -0.63
C SER A 53 -5.16 -4.25 -1.11
N MET A 54 -5.98 -5.24 -1.47
CA MET A 54 -5.50 -6.52 -2.04
C MET A 54 -5.23 -6.44 -3.55
N VAL A 55 -5.61 -5.35 -4.22
CA VAL A 55 -5.41 -5.16 -5.66
C VAL A 55 -4.04 -4.56 -5.90
N ASN A 56 -3.23 -5.23 -6.72
CA ASN A 56 -1.91 -4.76 -7.10
C ASN A 56 -1.97 -3.70 -8.22
N HIS A 57 -0.93 -2.87 -8.30
CA HIS A 57 -0.76 -1.90 -9.36
C HIS A 57 -0.36 -2.54 -10.71
N SER A 58 -0.91 -2.00 -11.80
CA SER A 58 -0.47 -2.20 -13.18
C SER A 58 -0.61 -0.86 -13.93
N CYS A 59 0.34 -0.50 -14.78
CA CYS A 59 0.22 0.68 -15.65
C CYS A 59 -0.92 0.53 -16.68
N GLU A 60 -1.25 -0.71 -17.04
CA GLU A 60 -2.42 -1.08 -17.83
C GLU A 60 -3.38 -1.81 -16.90
N SER A 61 -4.17 -1.06 -16.13
CA SER A 61 -5.14 -1.66 -15.22
C SER A 61 -6.33 -2.22 -16.00
N ASN A 62 -6.81 -3.39 -15.58
CA ASN A 62 -8.05 -3.98 -16.06
C ASN A 62 -9.20 -3.77 -15.07
N THR A 63 -8.99 -2.96 -14.04
CA THR A 63 -9.98 -2.58 -13.05
C THR A 63 -9.85 -1.09 -12.77
N PHE A 64 -10.95 -0.48 -12.34
CA PHE A 64 -10.98 0.86 -11.80
C PHE A 64 -11.91 0.91 -10.59
N TRP A 65 -11.72 1.92 -9.76
CA TRP A 65 -12.54 2.20 -8.61
C TRP A 65 -13.14 3.61 -8.76
N ILE A 66 -14.32 3.83 -8.19
CA ILE A 66 -15.02 5.11 -8.20
C ILE A 66 -15.55 5.40 -6.78
N TRP A 67 -15.97 6.64 -6.51
CA TRP A 67 -16.76 7.02 -5.34
C TRP A 67 -18.23 7.23 -5.77
N PHE A 68 -19.19 6.48 -5.21
CA PHE A 68 -20.62 6.73 -5.43
C PHE A 68 -21.09 7.61 -4.29
N ASP A 69 -21.51 8.82 -4.60
CA ASP A 69 -22.03 9.74 -3.60
C ASP A 69 -23.53 9.54 -3.42
N TYR A 70 -23.94 8.91 -2.32
CA TYR A 70 -25.05 9.35 -1.46
C TYR A 70 -25.14 8.40 -0.24
N ASN A 71 -24.68 8.85 0.93
CA ASN A 71 -24.99 8.30 2.27
C ASN A 71 -24.43 6.92 2.70
N ASN A 72 -23.78 6.12 1.85
CA ASN A 72 -23.24 4.82 2.29
C ASN A 72 -21.77 4.65 1.91
N ARG A 73 -20.89 4.91 2.89
CA ARG A 73 -19.47 4.57 2.92
C ARG A 73 -19.25 3.05 2.98
N GLN A 74 -19.85 2.30 2.06
CA GLN A 74 -19.62 0.87 1.90
C GLN A 74 -18.53 0.68 0.83
N GLU A 75 -17.65 -0.30 1.02
CA GLU A 75 -16.53 -0.59 0.13
C GLU A 75 -16.99 -0.63 -1.34
N MET A 76 -16.55 0.39 -2.06
CA MET A 76 -16.98 0.71 -3.40
C MET A 76 -16.38 -0.29 -4.40
N THR A 77 -17.26 -0.87 -5.21
CA THR A 77 -17.02 -1.98 -6.13
C THR A 77 -15.80 -1.76 -7.03
N LEU A 78 -14.85 -2.70 -7.01
CA LEU A 78 -13.85 -2.86 -8.07
C LEU A 78 -14.55 -3.33 -9.33
N ILE A 79 -14.63 -2.48 -10.36
CA ILE A 79 -15.24 -2.85 -11.65
C ILE A 79 -14.11 -3.37 -12.54
N ALA A 80 -14.22 -4.63 -12.98
CA ALA A 80 -13.34 -5.17 -14.00
C ALA A 80 -13.75 -4.60 -15.37
N ASP A 81 -12.83 -3.87 -16.00
CA ASP A 81 -12.91 -3.44 -17.39
C ASP A 81 -12.71 -4.68 -18.27
N ARG A 82 -13.80 -5.21 -18.82
CA ARG A 82 -13.76 -6.27 -19.83
C ARG A 82 -13.50 -5.60 -21.19
N ARG A 83 -12.24 -5.33 -21.50
CA ARG A 83 -11.81 -5.11 -22.89
C ARG A 83 -11.62 -6.45 -23.60
#